data_AF-A0A382L432-F1
#
_entry.id   AF-A0A382L432-F1
#
_cell.length_a   1.000
_cell.length_b   1.000
_cell.length_c   1.000
_cell.angle_alpha   90.00
_cell.angle_beta   90.00
_cell.angle_gamma   90.00
#
_symmetry.space_group_name_H-M   'P 1'
#
loop_
_entity.id
_entity.type
_entity.pdbx_description
1 polymer ?
#
loop_
_entity_poly.entity_id
_entity_poly.type
_entity_poly.pdbx_seq_one_letter_code
_entity_poly.pdbx_strand_id
1 'polypeptide(L)'
;MTQKAPKGFKRFLPKASKLLKRPAELKALISSASIKLAATSGSRISEAQSNLTLFLDLLNCYVQGTYRGVSNETLVAIAAAVLYFLVPLDLIPDFILAWGLLDDIAVVSYIYGQVRDELEKFKA
;
A
#
# COMPACT_ATOMS: atom_id res chain seq x y z
N MET A 1 20.09 7.37 -1.67
CA MET A 1 19.58 8.13 -0.51
C MET A 1 18.64 7.24 0.27
N THR A 2 19.10 6.67 1.39
CA THR A 2 18.32 5.73 2.19
C THR A 2 17.30 6.52 2.99
N GLN A 3 16.11 6.72 2.43
CA GLN A 3 15.01 7.30 3.18
C GLN A 3 14.72 6.41 4.39
N LYS A 4 14.46 7.03 5.54
CA LYS A 4 14.15 6.31 6.78
C LYS A 4 12.71 5.83 6.69
N ALA A 5 12.47 4.54 6.92
CA ALA A 5 11.13 3.98 6.91
C ALA A 5 10.18 4.79 7.82
N PRO A 6 8.94 5.09 7.38
CA PRO A 6 7.96 5.85 8.14
C PRO A 6 7.77 5.25 9.53
N LYS A 7 7.67 6.10 10.55
CA LYS A 7 7.49 5.65 11.94
C LYS A 7 6.22 4.82 12.02
N GLY A 8 6.30 3.62 12.60
CA GLY A 8 5.15 2.71 12.72
C GLY A 8 4.89 1.80 11.52
N PHE A 9 5.47 2.02 10.33
CA PHE A 9 5.24 1.13 9.16
C PHE A 9 5.62 -0.34 9.45
N LYS A 10 6.72 -0.56 10.17
CA LYS A 10 7.22 -1.91 10.48
C LYS A 10 6.20 -2.79 11.23
N ARG A 11 5.24 -2.19 11.96
CA ARG A 11 4.19 -2.94 12.68
C ARG A 11 3.18 -3.62 11.74
N PHE A 12 3.10 -3.15 10.49
CA PHE A 12 2.19 -3.69 9.49
C PHE A 12 2.80 -4.84 8.70
N LEU A 13 4.13 -5.03 8.69
CA LEU A 13 4.79 -6.12 7.96
C LEU A 13 4.32 -7.52 8.40
N PRO A 14 4.20 -7.83 9.71
CA PRO A 14 3.69 -9.14 10.14
C PRO A 14 2.21 -9.35 9.79
N LYS A 15 1.39 -8.28 9.89
CA LYS A 15 -0.04 -8.31 9.51
C LYS A 15 -0.17 -8.56 8.00
N ALA A 16 0.60 -7.85 7.18
CA ALA A 16 0.63 -7.99 5.72
C ALA A 16 1.09 -9.39 5.28
N SER A 17 2.14 -9.95 5.88
CA SER A 17 2.61 -11.30 5.57
C SER A 17 1.55 -12.38 5.85
N LYS A 18 0.77 -12.22 6.94
CA LYS A 18 -0.37 -13.11 7.21
C LYS A 18 -1.48 -12.95 6.17
N LEU A 19 -1.77 -11.71 5.76
CA LEU A 19 -2.80 -11.40 4.76
C LEU A 19 -2.51 -12.03 3.39
N LEU A 20 -1.24 -12.05 2.97
CA LEU A 20 -0.81 -12.67 1.70
C LEU A 20 -1.11 -14.17 1.62
N LYS A 21 -1.27 -14.85 2.77
CA LYS A 21 -1.64 -16.27 2.85
C LYS A 21 -3.16 -16.49 2.82
N ARG A 22 -3.94 -15.41 2.79
CA ARG A 22 -5.41 -15.42 2.91
C ARG A 22 -6.03 -14.68 1.72
N PRO A 23 -6.26 -15.36 0.58
CA PRO A 23 -6.65 -14.70 -0.66
C PRO A 23 -7.98 -13.94 -0.56
N ALA A 24 -8.95 -14.42 0.23
CA ALA A 24 -10.21 -13.72 0.44
C ALA A 24 -10.02 -12.39 1.19
N GLU A 25 -9.23 -12.37 2.26
CA GLU A 25 -8.93 -11.16 3.03
C GLU A 25 -8.10 -10.17 2.20
N LEU A 26 -7.17 -10.66 1.38
CA LEU A 26 -6.39 -9.82 0.47
C LEU A 26 -7.27 -9.16 -0.60
N LYS A 27 -8.25 -9.88 -1.17
CA LYS A 27 -9.25 -9.28 -2.09
C LYS A 27 -10.07 -8.20 -1.41
N ALA A 28 -10.51 -8.44 -0.17
CA ALA A 28 -11.26 -7.46 0.61
C ALA A 28 -10.43 -6.18 0.88
N LEU A 29 -9.13 -6.33 1.19
CA LEU A 29 -8.21 -5.21 1.33
C LEU A 29 -8.11 -4.42 0.02
N ILE A 30 -7.86 -5.09 -1.10
CA ILE A 30 -7.74 -4.46 -2.42
C ILE A 30 -9.01 -3.66 -2.74
N SER A 31 -10.19 -4.27 -2.57
CA SER A 31 -11.47 -3.62 -2.82
C SER A 31 -11.68 -2.39 -1.93
N SER A 32 -11.46 -2.52 -0.63
CA SER A 32 -11.64 -1.41 0.31
C SER A 32 -10.66 -0.25 0.03
N ALA A 33 -9.42 -0.58 -0.33
CA ALA A 33 -8.41 0.42 -0.68
C ALA A 33 -8.73 1.12 -2.01
N SER A 34 -9.26 0.39 -3.00
CA SER A 34 -9.70 0.98 -4.26
C SER A 34 -10.86 1.97 -4.09
N ILE A 35 -11.82 1.66 -3.21
CA ILE A 35 -12.94 2.56 -2.89
C ILE A 35 -12.44 3.83 -2.19
N LYS A 36 -11.57 3.68 -1.18
CA LYS A 36 -10.97 4.82 -0.46
C LYS A 36 -10.12 5.69 -1.39
N LEU A 37 -9.37 5.07 -2.30
CA LEU A 37 -8.57 5.74 -3.32
C LEU A 37 -9.45 6.59 -4.23
N ALA A 38 -10.55 6.03 -4.75
CA ALA A 38 -11.49 6.74 -5.62
C ALA A 38 -12.20 7.91 -4.92
N ALA A 39 -12.45 7.82 -3.61
CA ALA A 39 -13.03 8.89 -2.82
C ALA A 39 -12.02 10.01 -2.48
N THR A 40 -10.72 9.77 -2.64
CA THR A 40 -9.65 10.74 -2.35
C THR A 40 -9.42 11.62 -3.59
N SER A 41 -9.48 12.95 -3.45
CA SER A 41 -9.31 13.88 -4.58
C SER A 41 -8.40 15.08 -4.22
N GLY A 42 -7.48 15.43 -5.13
CA GLY A 42 -6.53 16.56 -4.97
C GLY A 42 -5.26 16.43 -5.85
N SER A 43 -4.74 17.55 -6.36
CA SER A 43 -3.64 17.58 -7.35
C SER A 43 -2.28 17.09 -6.82
N ARG A 44 -1.98 17.26 -5.52
CA ARG A 44 -0.74 16.72 -4.89
C ARG A 44 -0.83 15.24 -4.55
N ILE A 45 -2.01 14.63 -4.70
CA ILE A 45 -2.27 13.23 -4.39
C ILE A 45 -2.05 12.35 -5.63
N SER A 46 -2.07 12.92 -6.84
CA SER A 46 -2.12 12.14 -8.09
C SER A 46 -0.98 11.13 -8.23
N GLU A 47 0.25 11.48 -7.86
CA GLU A 47 1.40 10.57 -7.94
C GLU A 47 1.29 9.42 -6.94
N ALA A 48 0.93 9.72 -5.69
CA ALA A 48 0.69 8.70 -4.68
C ALA A 48 -0.51 7.80 -5.06
N GLN A 49 -1.53 8.38 -5.70
CA GLN A 49 -2.66 7.62 -6.23
C GLN A 49 -2.22 6.66 -7.33
N SER A 50 -1.42 7.13 -8.29
CA SER A 50 -0.86 6.26 -9.34
C SER A 50 -0.02 5.12 -8.77
N ASN A 51 0.83 5.40 -7.78
CA ASN A 51 1.63 4.38 -7.10
C ASN A 51 0.74 3.38 -6.35
N LEU A 52 -0.30 3.85 -5.66
CA LEU A 52 -1.23 2.99 -4.95
C LEU A 52 -2.08 2.13 -5.91
N THR A 53 -2.51 2.68 -7.04
CA THR A 53 -3.18 1.90 -8.10
C THR A 53 -2.28 0.76 -8.56
N LEU A 54 -1.01 1.04 -8.84
CA LEU A 54 -0.04 0.03 -9.27
C LEU A 54 0.19 -1.06 -8.21
N PHE A 55 0.20 -0.68 -6.92
CA PHE A 55 0.27 -1.62 -5.81
C PHE A 55 -0.95 -2.55 -5.78
N LEU A 56 -2.15 -1.99 -5.96
CA LEU A 56 -3.39 -2.77 -5.99
C LEU A 56 -3.43 -3.73 -7.18
N ASP A 57 -2.99 -3.29 -8.36
CA ASP A 57 -2.92 -4.11 -9.56
C ASP A 57 -1.99 -5.31 -9.38
N LEU A 58 -0.78 -5.08 -8.85
CA LEU A 58 0.18 -6.16 -8.56
C LEU A 58 -0.40 -7.16 -7.56
N LEU A 59 -1.01 -6.69 -6.46
CA LEU A 59 -1.64 -7.57 -5.47
C LEU A 59 -2.80 -8.36 -6.09
N ASN A 60 -3.59 -7.75 -6.97
CA ASN A 60 -4.69 -8.42 -7.65
C ASN A 60 -4.19 -9.52 -8.61
N CYS A 61 -3.18 -9.23 -9.43
CA CYS A 61 -2.52 -10.21 -10.30
C CYS A 61 -1.89 -11.35 -9.49
N TYR A 62 -1.29 -11.03 -8.34
CA TYR A 62 -0.77 -12.03 -7.41
C TYR A 62 -1.90 -12.91 -6.85
N VAL A 63 -3.02 -12.33 -6.39
CA VAL A 63 -4.15 -13.12 -5.89
C VAL A 63 -4.72 -14.04 -6.98
N GLN A 64 -4.81 -13.55 -8.21
CA GLN A 64 -5.32 -14.31 -9.35
C GLN A 64 -4.32 -15.37 -9.86
N GLY A 65 -3.04 -15.25 -9.47
CA GLY A 65 -1.98 -16.13 -9.94
C GLY A 65 -1.50 -15.83 -11.36
N THR A 66 -1.92 -14.72 -11.95
CA THR A 66 -1.50 -14.26 -13.28
C THR A 66 -0.11 -13.62 -13.27
N TYR A 67 0.40 -13.24 -12.09
CA TYR A 67 1.77 -12.75 -11.91
C TYR A 67 2.43 -13.29 -10.64
N ARG A 68 3.66 -13.80 -10.79
CA ARG A 68 4.52 -14.34 -9.70
C ARG A 68 5.96 -13.83 -9.76
N GLY A 69 6.27 -12.91 -10.69
CA GLY A 69 7.63 -12.38 -10.92
C GLY A 69 8.12 -11.37 -9.88
N VAL A 70 7.56 -11.40 -8.68
CA VAL A 70 7.80 -10.44 -7.59
C VAL A 70 8.29 -11.18 -6.35
N SER A 71 9.22 -10.57 -5.63
CA SER A 71 9.77 -11.10 -4.38
C SER A 71 8.72 -11.09 -3.26
N ASN A 72 8.88 -12.01 -2.31
CA ASN A 72 8.03 -12.04 -1.12
C ASN A 72 8.19 -10.77 -0.27
N GLU A 73 9.39 -10.17 -0.23
CA GLU A 73 9.64 -8.93 0.50
C GLU A 73 8.87 -7.75 -0.11
N THR A 74 8.90 -7.62 -1.44
CA THR A 74 8.15 -6.60 -2.18
C THR A 74 6.65 -6.77 -1.99
N LEU A 75 6.13 -8.00 -2.07
CA LEU A 75 4.71 -8.28 -1.81
C LEU A 75 4.29 -7.87 -0.39
N VAL A 76 5.10 -8.20 0.62
CA VAL A 76 4.81 -7.83 2.02
C VAL A 76 4.87 -6.32 2.22
N ALA A 77 5.86 -5.64 1.63
CA ALA A 77 6.01 -4.20 1.72
C ALA A 77 4.82 -3.46 1.07
N ILE A 78 4.40 -3.90 -0.12
CA ILE A 78 3.25 -3.34 -0.85
C ILE A 78 1.95 -3.59 -0.08
N ALA A 79 1.71 -4.83 0.37
CA ALA A 79 0.52 -5.14 1.16
C ALA A 79 0.48 -4.35 2.48
N ALA A 80 1.64 -4.12 3.13
CA ALA A 80 1.73 -3.28 4.32
C ALA A 80 1.44 -1.80 4.02
N ALA A 81 1.86 -1.28 2.86
CA ALA A 81 1.57 0.09 2.43
C ALA A 81 0.07 0.28 2.17
N VAL A 82 -0.57 -0.67 1.50
CA VAL A 82 -2.02 -0.65 1.25
C VAL A 82 -2.80 -0.78 2.58
N LEU A 83 -2.34 -1.63 3.49
CA LEU A 83 -2.95 -1.77 4.82
C LEU A 83 -2.81 -0.49 5.66
N TYR A 84 -1.65 0.18 5.59
CA TYR A 84 -1.41 1.48 6.21
C TYR A 84 -2.38 2.53 5.67
N PHE A 85 -2.53 2.60 4.34
CA PHE A 85 -3.50 3.48 3.70
C PHE A 85 -4.94 3.18 4.12
N LEU A 86 -5.30 1.92 4.33
CA LEU A 86 -6.69 1.55 4.68
C LEU A 86 -7.03 1.85 6.14
N VAL A 87 -6.10 1.61 7.06
CA VAL A 87 -6.33 1.71 8.51
C VAL A 87 -5.69 3.00 9.02
N PRO A 88 -6.37 4.17 8.93
CA PRO A 88 -5.95 5.29 9.73
C PRO A 88 -6.28 4.89 11.18
N LEU A 89 -5.25 4.77 12.02
CA LEU A 89 -5.36 4.61 13.47
C LEU A 89 -5.73 3.18 13.95
N ASP A 90 -4.72 2.41 14.37
CA ASP A 90 -4.92 1.49 15.51
C ASP A 90 -5.23 2.40 16.73
N LEU A 91 -6.49 2.48 17.16
CA LEU A 91 -6.89 2.85 18.54
C LEU A 91 -6.50 4.25 19.09
N ILE A 92 -6.98 5.35 18.52
CA ILE A 92 -7.07 6.62 19.30
C ILE A 92 -8.43 7.28 19.02
N PRO A 93 -9.33 7.38 20.02
CA PRO A 93 -10.50 8.23 19.94
C PRO A 93 -10.08 9.70 20.12
N ASP A 94 -10.78 10.56 19.38
CA ASP A 94 -10.74 12.03 19.39
C ASP A 94 -9.59 12.74 18.65
N PHE A 95 -10.03 13.67 17.79
CA PHE A 95 -9.31 14.75 17.10
C PHE A 95 -8.64 14.50 15.73
N ILE A 96 -9.22 15.18 14.72
CA ILE A 96 -8.62 15.85 13.54
C ILE A 96 -9.18 15.36 12.19
N LEU A 97 -10.33 15.95 11.85
CA LEU A 97 -10.95 16.03 10.53
C LEU A 97 -10.17 16.89 9.49
N ALA A 98 -8.89 17.25 9.72
CA ALA A 98 -8.24 18.30 8.91
C ALA A 98 -6.75 18.14 8.52
N TRP A 99 -5.99 17.17 9.04
CA TRP A 99 -4.56 17.02 8.67
C TRP A 99 -4.15 15.54 8.72
N GLY A 100 -4.05 14.86 7.57
CA GLY A 100 -3.65 13.44 7.52
C GLY A 100 -3.06 12.95 6.19
N LEU A 101 -3.24 13.70 5.10
CA LEU A 101 -2.87 13.25 3.75
C LEU A 101 -1.34 13.15 3.52
N LEU A 102 -0.55 13.97 4.22
CA LEU A 102 0.89 14.12 3.99
C LEU A 102 1.71 12.91 4.47
N ASP A 103 1.32 12.28 5.58
CA ASP A 103 2.08 11.14 6.14
C ASP A 103 1.84 9.84 5.34
N ASP A 104 0.62 9.64 4.85
CA ASP A 104 0.26 8.51 3.98
C ASP A 104 0.95 8.59 2.61
N ILE A 105 1.02 9.79 2.00
CA ILE A 105 1.72 10.02 0.73
C ILE A 105 3.22 9.71 0.86
N ALA A 106 3.84 10.09 1.98
CA ALA A 106 5.24 9.82 2.24
C ALA A 106 5.52 8.30 2.33
N VAL A 107 4.61 7.53 2.95
CA VAL A 107 4.73 6.07 3.04
C VAL A 107 4.65 5.41 1.66
N VAL A 108 3.63 5.76 0.87
CA VAL A 108 3.45 5.20 -0.48
C VAL A 108 4.65 5.52 -1.38
N SER A 109 5.11 6.76 -1.37
CA SER A 109 6.26 7.21 -2.17
C SER A 109 7.57 6.55 -1.71
N TYR A 110 7.75 6.38 -0.40
CA TYR A 110 8.89 5.66 0.16
C TYR A 110 8.91 4.20 -0.29
N ILE A 111 7.79 3.50 -0.18
CA ILE A 111 7.69 2.09 -0.57
C ILE A 111 7.86 1.95 -2.08
N TYR A 112 7.26 2.83 -2.88
CA TYR A 112 7.47 2.85 -4.33
C TYR A 112 8.97 2.93 -4.66
N GLY A 113 9.72 3.82 -4.01
CA GLY A 113 11.17 3.92 -4.20
C GLY A 113 11.96 2.67 -3.79
N GLN A 114 11.48 1.86 -2.84
CA GLN A 114 12.12 0.60 -2.43
C GLN A 114 11.84 -0.54 -3.41
N VAL A 115 10.64 -0.58 -3.99
CA VAL A 115 10.17 -1.70 -4.81
C VAL A 115 10.13 -1.37 -6.31
N ARG A 116 10.62 -0.19 -6.70
CA ARG A 116 10.53 0.37 -8.05
C ARG A 116 10.99 -0.61 -9.11
N ASP A 117 12.15 -1.24 -8.94
CA ASP A 117 12.74 -2.08 -9.97
C ASP A 117 11.92 -3.35 -10.23
N GLU A 118 11.17 -3.84 -9.23
CA GLU A 118 10.22 -4.94 -9.42
C GLU A 118 8.91 -4.47 -10.04
N LEU A 119 8.45 -3.27 -9.68
CA LEU A 119 7.27 -2.66 -10.27
C LEU A 119 7.46 -2.29 -11.74
N GLU A 120 8.64 -1.84 -12.13
CA GLU A 120 8.95 -1.58 -13.55
C GLU A 120 8.96 -2.90 -14.35
N LYS A 121 9.39 -4.03 -13.76
CA LYS A 121 9.26 -5.36 -14.38
C LYS A 121 7.82 -5.86 -14.47
N PHE A 122 6.94 -5.39 -13.59
CA PHE A 122 5.52 -5.71 -13.65
C PHE A 122 4.79 -4.90 -14.73
N LYS A 123 5.23 -3.66 -14.99
CA LYS A 123 4.68 -2.79 -16.04
C LYS A 123 5.11 -3.18 -17.47
N ALA A 124 6.28 -3.79 -17.61
CA ALA A 124 6.89 -4.17 -18.89
C ALA A 124 6.25 -5.44 -19.48
#